data_AF-A0A7Y2L823-F1
#
_entry.id   AF-A0A7Y2L823-F1
#
_cell.length_a   1.000
_cell.length_b   1.000
_cell.length_c   1.000
_cell.angle_alpha   90.00
_cell.angle_beta   90.00
_cell.angle_gamma   90.00
#
_symmetry.space_group_name_H-M   'P 1'
#
loop_
_entity.id
_entity.type
_entity.pdbx_description
1 polymer ?
#
loop_
_entity_poly.entity_id
_entity_poly.type
_entity_poly.pdbx_seq_one_letter_code
_entity_poly.pdbx_strand_id
1 'polypeptide(L)'
;MEKINEIFVLAAELAIKDGAVPIEEMYERKLDDNWTIVINGSKERKYKGLSIPPFCMYVEFDGLPAGLLDPWDGVIAAEKEANEDALIRALKDALKEAE
;
A
#
# COMPACT_ATOMS: atom_id res chain seq x y z
N MET A 1 14.65 2.37 18.88
CA MET A 1 13.25 2.40 18.43
C MET A 1 13.31 2.25 16.93
N GLU A 2 12.80 1.16 16.38
CA GLU A 2 12.79 0.96 14.93
C GLU A 2 11.83 1.97 14.30
N LYS A 3 12.24 2.57 13.18
CA LYS A 3 11.45 3.56 12.46
C LYS A 3 10.49 2.81 11.55
N ILE A 4 9.19 3.07 11.69
CA ILE A 4 8.15 2.52 10.79
C ILE A 4 8.42 3.02 9.36
N ASN A 5 8.25 2.15 8.36
CA ASN A 5 8.41 2.48 6.95
C ASN A 5 7.45 3.60 6.55
N GLU A 6 7.96 4.67 5.90
CA GLU A 6 7.16 5.85 5.51
C GLU A 6 6.01 5.49 4.56
N ILE A 7 6.23 4.58 3.62
CA ILE A 7 5.20 4.10 2.68
C ILE A 7 4.04 3.49 3.47
N PHE A 8 4.35 2.66 4.47
CA PHE A 8 3.34 1.99 5.28
C PHE A 8 2.57 2.99 6.16
N VAL A 9 3.26 3.99 6.73
CA VAL A 9 2.62 5.07 7.49
C VAL A 9 1.62 5.83 6.62
N LEU A 10 2.03 6.28 5.44
CA LEU A 10 1.17 7.03 4.52
C LEU A 10 -0.03 6.20 4.05
N ALA A 11 0.17 4.92 3.77
CA ALA A 11 -0.91 4.00 3.40
C ALA A 11 -1.92 3.80 4.55
N ALA A 12 -1.44 3.70 5.79
CA ALA A 12 -2.31 3.61 6.96
C ALA A 12 -3.07 4.92 7.21
N GLU A 13 -2.43 6.09 7.05
CA GLU A 13 -3.09 7.40 7.11
C GLU A 13 -4.18 7.53 6.05
N LEU A 14 -3.93 7.02 4.84
CA LEU A 14 -4.92 7.02 3.76
C LEU A 14 -6.12 6.13 4.10
N ALA A 15 -5.89 4.93 4.66
CA ALA A 15 -6.97 4.06 5.13
C ALA A 15 -7.81 4.72 6.25
N ILE A 16 -7.17 5.47 7.15
CA ILE A 16 -7.87 6.25 8.19
C ILE A 16 -8.73 7.34 7.54
N LYS A 17 -8.15 8.10 6.59
CA LYS A 17 -8.84 9.16 5.85
C LYS A 17 -10.07 8.63 5.10
N ASP A 18 -9.94 7.46 4.49
CA ASP A 18 -11.02 6.79 3.75
C ASP A 18 -12.07 6.14 4.67
N GLY A 19 -11.89 6.19 6.01
CA GLY A 19 -12.79 5.57 6.97
C GLY A 19 -12.78 4.04 6.95
N ALA A 20 -11.71 3.44 6.41
CA ALA A 20 -11.56 1.99 6.25
C ALA A 20 -11.02 1.29 7.51
N VAL A 21 -10.75 2.04 8.58
CA VAL A 21 -10.28 1.50 9.86
C VAL A 21 -11.45 1.16 10.79
N PRO A 22 -11.42 0.02 11.50
CA PRO A 22 -10.40 -1.03 11.44
C PRO A 22 -10.50 -1.85 10.13
N ILE A 23 -9.34 -2.22 9.57
CA ILE A 23 -9.30 -3.07 8.36
C ILE A 23 -9.53 -4.51 8.80
N GLU A 24 -10.76 -5.02 8.67
CA GLU A 24 -11.10 -6.39 9.11
C GLU A 24 -10.75 -7.47 8.08
N GLU A 25 -10.69 -7.11 6.79
CA GLU A 25 -10.34 -8.03 5.70
C GLU A 25 -9.22 -7.45 4.85
N MET A 26 -9.57 -6.71 3.80
CA MET A 26 -8.65 -6.06 2.88
C MET A 26 -9.09 -4.61 2.65
N TYR A 27 -8.12 -3.73 2.55
CA TYR A 27 -8.32 -2.37 2.07
C TYR A 27 -7.58 -2.21 0.75
N GLU A 28 -8.32 -2.05 -0.35
CA GLU A 28 -7.79 -1.79 -1.68
C GLU A 28 -8.01 -0.34 -2.06
N ARG A 29 -6.96 0.33 -2.53
CA ARG A 29 -7.01 1.73 -2.94
C ARG A 29 -6.17 1.97 -4.18
N LYS A 30 -6.81 2.40 -5.26
CA LYS A 30 -6.15 2.97 -6.43
C LYS A 30 -5.68 4.38 -6.09
N LEU A 31 -4.38 4.67 -6.13
CA LEU A 31 -3.83 5.97 -5.72
C LEU A 31 -3.91 7.00 -6.85
N ASP A 32 -3.62 6.55 -8.07
CA ASP A 32 -3.69 7.32 -9.32
C ASP A 32 -3.91 6.35 -10.48
N ASP A 33 -3.68 6.76 -11.72
CA ASP A 33 -3.86 5.91 -12.91
C ASP A 33 -3.03 4.62 -12.90
N ASN A 34 -1.87 4.62 -12.24
CA ASN A 34 -0.86 3.57 -12.32
C ASN A 34 -0.77 2.73 -11.03
N TRP A 35 -0.94 3.37 -9.86
CA TRP A 35 -0.69 2.74 -8.57
C TRP A 35 -1.96 2.20 -7.91
N THR A 36 -1.87 0.99 -7.36
CA THR A 36 -2.87 0.43 -6.43
C THR A 36 -2.17 -0.17 -5.23
N ILE A 37 -2.70 0.05 -4.03
CA ILE A 37 -2.25 -0.63 -2.80
C ILE A 37 -3.35 -1.54 -2.25
N VAL A 38 -2.95 -2.62 -1.59
CA VAL A 38 -3.83 -3.54 -0.88
C VAL A 38 -3.25 -3.86 0.48
N ILE A 39 -3.92 -3.42 1.56
CA ILE A 39 -3.53 -3.74 2.94
C ILE A 39 -4.36 -4.91 3.45
N ASN A 40 -3.71 -5.97 3.92
CA ASN A 40 -4.38 -7.06 4.63
C ASN A 40 -4.39 -6.80 6.14
N GLY A 41 -5.58 -6.59 6.71
CA GLY A 41 -5.73 -6.38 8.16
C GLY A 41 -6.00 -7.65 8.97
N SER A 42 -5.99 -8.82 8.33
CA SER A 42 -6.48 -10.08 8.92
C SER A 42 -5.48 -11.23 8.78
N LYS A 43 -5.95 -12.49 8.87
CA LYS A 43 -5.15 -13.69 8.54
C LYS A 43 -4.67 -13.64 7.08
N GLU A 44 -3.80 -14.58 6.66
CA GLU A 44 -3.38 -14.65 5.25
C GLU A 44 -4.59 -14.69 4.31
N ARG A 45 -4.61 -13.79 3.33
CA ARG A 45 -5.69 -13.64 2.34
C ARG A 45 -5.13 -13.69 0.92
N LYS A 46 -5.98 -14.11 -0.02
CA LYS A 46 -5.64 -14.10 -1.44
C LYS A 46 -6.14 -12.83 -2.11
N TYR A 47 -5.28 -12.19 -2.89
CA TYR A 47 -5.62 -11.09 -3.79
C TYR A 47 -5.06 -11.42 -5.18
N LYS A 48 -5.94 -11.49 -6.19
CA LYS A 48 -5.57 -11.89 -7.58
C LYS A 48 -4.72 -13.15 -7.69
N GLY A 49 -4.96 -14.13 -6.81
CA GLY A 49 -4.22 -15.40 -6.78
C GLY A 49 -2.91 -15.38 -5.98
N LEU A 50 -2.48 -14.21 -5.49
CA LEU A 50 -1.32 -14.05 -4.61
C LEU A 50 -1.75 -14.08 -3.14
N SER A 51 -0.98 -14.76 -2.29
CA SER A 51 -1.17 -14.71 -0.84
C SER A 51 -0.50 -13.46 -0.26
N ILE A 52 -1.28 -12.59 0.40
CA ILE A 52 -0.79 -11.44 1.16
C ILE A 52 -0.76 -11.83 2.64
N PRO A 53 0.40 -11.79 3.31
CA PRO A 53 0.49 -12.11 4.73
C PRO A 53 -0.32 -11.15 5.60
N PRO A 54 -0.62 -11.52 6.86
CA PRO A 54 -1.24 -10.63 7.83
C PRO A 54 -0.46 -9.32 7.98
N PHE A 55 -1.19 -8.20 8.08
CA PHE A 55 -0.64 -6.87 8.32
C PHE A 55 0.39 -6.39 7.30
N CYS A 56 0.39 -6.99 6.10
CA CYS A 56 1.24 -6.58 4.99
C CYS A 56 0.43 -5.81 3.95
N MET A 57 1.14 -4.96 3.21
CA MET A 57 0.65 -4.20 2.08
C MET A 57 1.27 -4.74 0.79
N TYR A 58 0.43 -5.10 -0.15
CA TYR A 58 0.79 -5.40 -1.53
C TYR A 58 0.65 -4.15 -2.39
N VAL A 59 1.54 -3.98 -3.36
CA VAL A 59 1.59 -2.82 -4.26
C VAL A 59 1.53 -3.29 -5.71
N GLU A 60 0.70 -2.63 -6.50
CA GLU A 60 0.64 -2.77 -7.95
C GLU A 60 1.06 -1.48 -8.64
N PHE A 61 1.76 -1.64 -9.78
CA PHE A 61 2.04 -0.60 -10.74
C PHE A 61 1.61 -1.08 -12.13
N ASP A 62 0.78 -0.31 -12.82
CA ASP A 62 0.19 -0.67 -14.12
C ASP A 62 -0.50 -2.05 -14.12
N GLY A 63 -1.11 -2.40 -12.99
CA GLY A 63 -1.80 -3.68 -12.80
C GLY A 63 -0.88 -4.89 -12.63
N LEU A 64 0.43 -4.69 -12.49
CA LEU A 64 1.41 -5.74 -12.23
C LEU A 64 1.92 -5.70 -10.79
N PRO A 65 2.28 -6.85 -10.19
CA PRO A 65 2.93 -6.90 -8.88
C PRO A 65 4.19 -6.02 -8.85
N ALA A 66 4.18 -5.00 -7.99
CA ALA A 66 5.28 -4.05 -7.84
C ALA A 66 5.90 -4.11 -6.45
N GLY A 67 5.24 -4.65 -5.43
CA GLY A 67 5.88 -4.78 -4.12
C GLY A 67 5.07 -5.47 -3.05
N LEU A 68 5.75 -5.80 -1.96
CA LEU A 68 5.19 -6.32 -0.72
C LEU A 68 5.96 -5.73 0.45
N LEU A 69 5.25 -5.07 1.36
CA LEU A 69 5.82 -4.41 2.52
C LEU A 69 5.04 -4.78 3.77
N ASP A 70 5.75 -4.97 4.86
CA ASP A 70 5.17 -4.91 6.19
C ASP A 70 5.41 -3.52 6.79
N PRO A 71 4.95 -3.26 8.01
CA PRO A 71 5.14 -1.96 8.64
C PRO A 71 6.61 -1.55 8.85
N TRP A 72 7.56 -2.50 8.91
CA TRP A 72 8.96 -2.26 9.25
C TRP A 72 9.85 -2.21 8.01
N ASP A 73 9.62 -3.08 7.03
CA ASP A 73 10.42 -3.17 5.81
C ASP A 73 9.64 -3.81 4.64
N GLY A 74 10.26 -3.87 3.45
CA GLY A 74 9.65 -4.49 2.29
C GLY A 74 10.50 -4.40 1.04
N VAL A 75 9.90 -4.81 -0.07
CA VAL A 75 10.53 -4.70 -1.39
C VAL A 75 9.54 -4.08 -2.36
N ILE A 76 9.98 -3.04 -3.06
CA ILE A 76 9.37 -2.55 -4.30
C ILE A 76 10.27 -3.02 -5.46
N ALA A 77 9.74 -3.89 -6.32
CA ALA A 77 10.47 -4.63 -7.34
C ALA A 77 10.58 -3.91 -8.70
N ALA A 78 10.26 -2.62 -8.78
CA ALA A 78 10.19 -1.96 -10.08
C ALA A 78 11.23 -0.84 -10.24
N GLU A 79 11.72 -0.70 -11.48
CA GLU A 79 12.90 0.10 -11.83
C GLU A 79 12.59 1.62 -11.81
N LYS A 80 13.05 2.36 -12.82
CA LYS A 80 13.17 3.83 -12.81
C LYS A 80 11.85 4.58 -12.56
N GLU A 81 10.72 4.00 -12.90
CA GLU A 81 9.40 4.66 -12.84
C GLU A 81 8.55 4.20 -11.64
N ALA A 82 8.70 2.95 -11.22
CA ALA A 82 7.92 2.36 -10.13
C ALA A 82 8.80 2.05 -8.91
N ASN A 83 9.32 3.12 -8.32
CA ASN A 83 10.16 3.08 -7.13
C ASN A 83 9.46 3.71 -5.92
N GLU A 84 10.11 3.60 -4.75
CA GLU A 84 9.61 4.13 -3.48
C GLU A 84 9.29 5.63 -3.54
N ASP A 85 10.15 6.45 -4.16
CA ASP A 85 9.91 7.90 -4.25
C ASP A 85 8.65 8.22 -5.05
N ALA A 86 8.40 7.48 -6.15
CA ALA A 86 7.21 7.64 -6.96
C ALA A 86 5.94 7.19 -6.19
N LEU A 87 5.99 6.07 -5.49
CA LEU A 87 4.88 5.58 -4.66
C LEU A 87 4.57 6.53 -3.50
N ILE A 88 5.60 7.06 -2.82
CA ILE A 88 5.43 8.05 -1.75
C ILE A 88 4.75 9.31 -2.28
N ARG A 89 5.10 9.77 -3.48
CA ARG A 89 4.42 10.91 -4.12
C ARG A 89 2.94 10.60 -4.39
N ALA A 90 2.64 9.45 -4.99
CA ALA A 90 1.26 9.03 -5.25
C ALA A 90 0.42 8.95 -3.96
N LEU A 91 0.97 8.38 -2.89
CA LEU A 91 0.32 8.33 -1.57
C LEU A 91 0.05 9.74 -1.00
N LYS A 92 1.06 10.63 -1.06
CA LYS A 92 0.92 12.01 -0.59
C LYS A 92 -0.10 12.80 -1.39
N ASP A 93 -0.21 12.56 -2.69
CA ASP A 93 -1.18 13.24 -3.54
C ASP A 93 -2.60 12.72 -3.28
N ALA A 94 -2.80 11.39 -3.15
CA ALA A 94 -4.08 10.81 -2.73
C ALA A 94 -4.54 11.32 -1.34
N LEU A 95 -3.60 11.58 -0.42
CA LEU A 95 -3.88 12.20 0.87
C LEU A 95 -4.32 13.67 0.76
N LYS A 96 -3.95 14.40 -0.30
CA LYS A 96 -4.37 15.80 -0.51
C LYS A 96 -5.70 15.94 -1.26
N GLU A 97 -6.10 14.97 -2.07
CA GLU A 97 -7.30 15.03 -2.96
C GLU A 97 -8.67 15.15 -2.25
N ALA A 98 -8.76 15.55 -0.98
CA ALA A 98 -10.03 15.76 -0.27
C ALA A 98 -10.24 17.22 0.18
N GLU A 99 -9.89 18.19 -0.67
CA GLU A 99 -10.36 19.58 -0.57
C GLU A 99 -11.47 19.88 -1.58
#